data_AF-A0A646I9A0-F1
#
_entry.id   AF-A0A646I9A0-F1
#
_cell.length_a   1.000
_cell.length_b   1.000
_cell.length_c   1.000
_cell.angle_alpha   90.00
_cell.angle_beta   90.00
_cell.angle_gamma   90.00
#
_symmetry.space_group_name_H-M   'P 1'
#
loop_
_entity.id
_entity.type
_entity.pdbx_description
1 polymer ?
#
loop_
_entity_poly.entity_id
_entity_poly.type
_entity_poly.pdbx_seq_one_letter_code
_entity_poly.pdbx_strand_id
1 'polypeptide(L)'
;MPGVPSELLALHRELGAIGESYRIAERHVLVRRVRAAVLAGRLVTIRAQLSALRNQAGSIARAQYRSGVPGAGAPEGDASAALYLLLGGTDPAAALEREADLRRIGEGVAARIEHLEELERRAAALAVRARAELDAGQVEAELRRERRSEAWRRLETLREPEAGPGRAAGDGPSPGVGPPEPPEPPEPPEPP
;
A
#
# COMPACT_ATOMS: atom_id res chain seq x y z
N MET A 1 -1.38 -57.39 11.09
CA MET A 1 -1.35 -55.91 11.14
C MET A 1 -1.80 -55.34 9.80
N PRO A 2 -3.11 -55.18 9.51
CA PRO A 2 -3.59 -54.64 8.24
C PRO A 2 -4.37 -53.32 8.43
N GLY A 3 -3.72 -52.24 8.89
CA GLY A 3 -4.35 -50.91 9.10
C GLY A 3 -3.66 -49.73 8.39
N VAL A 4 -2.45 -49.93 7.89
CA VAL A 4 -1.58 -48.91 7.30
C VAL A 4 -2.12 -48.26 6.00
N PRO A 5 -2.82 -48.97 5.08
CA PRO A 5 -3.25 -48.37 3.81
C PRO A 5 -4.32 -47.29 3.95
N SER A 6 -5.27 -47.46 4.88
CA SER A 6 -6.35 -46.49 5.10
C SER A 6 -5.85 -45.22 5.77
N GLU A 7 -4.90 -45.33 6.69
CA GLU A 7 -4.28 -44.18 7.37
C GLU A 7 -3.43 -43.36 6.41
N LEU A 8 -2.63 -44.01 5.55
CA LEU A 8 -1.87 -43.34 4.48
C LEU A 8 -2.77 -42.60 3.48
N LEU A 9 -3.85 -43.23 3.04
CA LEU A 9 -4.83 -42.59 2.14
C LEU A 9 -5.53 -41.40 2.80
N ALA A 10 -5.88 -41.50 4.08
CA ALA A 10 -6.46 -40.40 4.83
C ALA A 10 -5.47 -39.22 4.94
N LEU A 11 -4.21 -39.50 5.30
CA LEU A 11 -3.17 -38.49 5.44
C LEU A 11 -2.87 -37.79 4.11
N HIS A 12 -2.86 -38.52 3.00
CA HIS A 12 -2.65 -37.94 1.67
C HIS A 12 -3.79 -37.00 1.25
N ARG A 13 -5.05 -37.36 1.55
CA ARG A 13 -6.20 -36.48 1.32
C ARG A 13 -6.13 -35.23 2.20
N GLU A 14 -5.77 -35.39 3.46
CA GLU A 14 -5.59 -34.26 4.39
C GLU A 14 -4.49 -33.31 3.90
N LEU A 15 -3.34 -33.84 3.49
CA LEU A 15 -2.24 -33.07 2.92
C LEU A 15 -2.65 -32.30 1.67
N GLY A 16 -3.44 -32.93 0.79
CA GLY A 16 -4.00 -32.28 -0.40
C GLY A 16 -4.92 -31.12 -0.05
N ALA A 17 -5.81 -31.31 0.94
CA ALA A 17 -6.71 -30.27 1.43
C ALA A 17 -5.95 -29.10 2.07
N ILE A 18 -4.95 -29.38 2.91
CA ILE A 18 -4.09 -28.35 3.52
C ILE A 18 -3.31 -27.60 2.43
N GLY A 19 -2.75 -28.32 1.45
CA GLY A 19 -2.00 -27.75 0.34
C GLY A 19 -2.83 -26.81 -0.54
N GLU A 20 -4.07 -27.17 -0.87
CA GLU A 20 -4.99 -26.27 -1.58
C GLU A 20 -5.33 -25.05 -0.73
N SER A 21 -5.66 -25.24 0.55
CA SER A 21 -5.98 -24.11 1.45
C SER A 21 -4.83 -23.11 1.57
N TYR A 22 -3.58 -23.60 1.58
CA TYR A 22 -2.38 -22.79 1.58
C TYR A 22 -2.22 -21.98 0.28
N ARG A 23 -2.37 -22.63 -0.88
CA ARG A 23 -2.30 -21.96 -2.19
C ARG A 23 -3.38 -20.88 -2.36
N ILE A 24 -4.58 -21.10 -1.81
CA ILE A 24 -5.63 -20.07 -1.78
C ILE A 24 -5.22 -18.89 -0.90
N ALA A 25 -4.66 -19.16 0.28
CA ALA A 25 -4.18 -18.11 1.19
C ALA A 25 -3.05 -17.27 0.56
N GLU A 26 -2.06 -17.89 -0.10
CA GLU A 26 -1.01 -17.17 -0.83
C GLU A 26 -1.57 -16.24 -1.90
N ARG A 27 -2.54 -16.72 -2.70
CA ARG A 27 -3.20 -15.88 -3.71
C ARG A 27 -3.91 -14.68 -3.08
N HIS A 28 -4.59 -14.88 -1.96
CA HIS A 28 -5.22 -13.76 -1.24
C HIS A 28 -4.19 -12.76 -0.72
N VAL A 29 -3.05 -13.21 -0.19
CA VAL A 29 -1.95 -12.33 0.26
C VAL A 29 -1.40 -11.51 -0.90
N LEU A 30 -1.19 -12.11 -2.08
CA LEU A 30 -0.73 -11.41 -3.28
C LEU A 30 -1.72 -10.31 -3.70
N VAL A 31 -3.01 -10.63 -3.78
CA VAL A 31 -4.06 -9.64 -4.11
C VAL A 31 -4.08 -8.49 -3.10
N ARG A 32 -3.98 -8.79 -1.80
CA ARG A 32 -3.93 -7.78 -0.74
C ARG A 32 -2.68 -6.91 -0.84
N ARG A 33 -1.52 -7.49 -1.19
CA ARG A 33 -0.26 -6.75 -1.39
C ARG A 33 -0.37 -5.75 -2.53
N VAL A 34 -0.92 -6.17 -3.67
CA VAL A 34 -1.17 -5.27 -4.82
C VAL A 34 -2.13 -4.15 -4.42
N ARG A 35 -3.23 -4.47 -3.74
CA ARG A 35 -4.20 -3.47 -3.26
C ARG A 35 -3.56 -2.45 -2.32
N ALA A 36 -2.75 -2.91 -1.36
CA ALA A 36 -2.02 -2.04 -0.44
C ALA A 36 -1.05 -1.11 -1.19
N ALA A 37 -0.32 -1.63 -2.17
CA ALA A 37 0.60 -0.84 -3.01
C ALA A 37 -0.14 0.23 -3.82
N VAL A 38 -1.27 -0.11 -4.44
CA VAL A 38 -2.10 0.86 -5.20
C VAL A 38 -2.62 1.97 -4.29
N LEU A 39 -3.10 1.64 -3.08
CA LEU A 39 -3.59 2.64 -2.13
C LEU A 39 -2.46 3.54 -1.62
N ALA A 40 -1.28 2.98 -1.36
CA ALA A 40 -0.10 3.76 -0.99
C ALA A 40 0.31 4.73 -2.12
N GLY A 41 0.33 4.26 -3.37
CA GLY A 41 0.62 5.11 -4.54
C GLY A 41 -0.38 6.27 -4.67
N ARG A 42 -1.69 5.99 -4.53
CA ARG A 42 -2.72 7.04 -4.54
C ARG A 42 -2.52 8.09 -3.44
N LEU A 43 -2.15 7.66 -2.23
CA LEU A 43 -1.88 8.56 -1.11
C LEU A 43 -0.69 9.48 -1.40
N VAL A 44 0.38 8.94 -1.99
CA VAL A 44 1.54 9.73 -2.44
C VAL A 44 1.12 10.79 -3.47
N THR A 45 0.34 10.41 -4.48
CA THR A 45 -0.16 11.35 -5.50
C THR A 45 -0.99 12.48 -4.88
N ILE A 46 -1.92 12.16 -3.97
CA ILE A 46 -2.77 13.17 -3.32
C ILE A 46 -1.91 14.14 -2.50
N ARG A 47 -0.92 13.64 -1.74
CA ARG A 47 0.00 14.48 -0.96
C ARG A 47 0.84 15.40 -1.83
N ALA A 48 1.32 14.91 -2.98
CA ALA A 48 2.03 15.72 -3.95
C ALA A 48 1.15 16.85 -4.50
N GLN A 49 -0.11 16.55 -4.84
CA GLN A 49 -1.08 17.56 -5.29
C GLN A 49 -1.39 18.60 -4.21
N LEU A 50 -1.57 18.17 -2.95
CA LEU A 50 -1.75 19.08 -1.81
C LEU A 50 -0.55 20.00 -1.61
N SER A 51 0.67 19.46 -1.68
CA SER A 51 1.89 20.26 -1.58
C SER A 51 1.97 21.30 -2.68
N ALA A 52 1.69 20.92 -3.93
CA ALA A 52 1.68 21.83 -5.07
C ALA A 52 0.63 22.96 -4.90
N LEU A 53 -0.58 22.62 -4.46
CA LEU A 53 -1.63 23.62 -4.23
C LEU A 53 -1.33 24.54 -3.05
N ARG A 54 -0.73 24.04 -1.96
CA ARG A 54 -0.28 24.88 -0.84
C ARG A 54 0.82 25.85 -1.29
N ASN A 55 1.74 25.41 -2.15
CA ASN A 55 2.74 26.29 -2.74
C ASN A 55 2.11 27.36 -3.64
N GLN A 56 1.09 26.99 -4.44
CA GLN A 56 0.32 27.93 -5.24
C GLN A 56 -0.47 28.93 -4.37
N ALA A 57 -1.12 28.48 -3.30
CA ALA A 57 -1.79 29.35 -2.34
C ALA A 57 -0.80 30.35 -1.72
N GLY A 58 0.40 29.87 -1.35
CA GLY A 58 1.47 30.72 -0.84
C GLY A 58 1.98 31.75 -1.86
N SER A 59 2.06 31.40 -3.15
CA SER A 59 2.46 32.35 -4.19
C SER A 59 1.38 33.42 -4.44
N ILE A 60 0.10 33.04 -4.41
CA ILE A 60 -1.04 33.96 -4.49
C ILE A 60 -1.04 34.92 -3.28
N ALA A 61 -0.86 34.41 -2.06
CA ALA A 61 -0.81 35.24 -0.86
C ALA A 61 0.35 36.25 -0.91
N ARG A 62 1.53 35.85 -1.38
CA ARG A 62 2.66 36.76 -1.59
C ARG A 62 2.40 37.78 -2.71
N ALA A 63 1.67 37.39 -3.76
CA ALA A 63 1.27 38.32 -4.82
C ALA A 63 0.31 39.38 -4.29
N GLN A 64 -0.73 38.97 -3.54
CA GLN A 64 -1.67 39.87 -2.86
C GLN A 64 -0.96 40.84 -1.91
N TYR A 65 -0.04 40.32 -1.08
CA TYR A 65 0.75 41.16 -0.17
C TYR A 65 1.62 42.19 -0.92
N ARG A 66 2.33 41.77 -1.98
CA ARG A 66 3.19 42.68 -2.77
C ARG A 66 2.42 43.70 -3.59
N SER A 67 1.18 43.43 -3.97
CA SER A 67 0.33 44.43 -4.63
C SER A 67 -0.06 45.59 -3.72
N GLY A 68 0.27 45.57 -2.42
CA GLY A 68 -0.14 46.62 -1.48
C GLY A 68 -1.65 46.64 -1.24
N VAL A 69 -2.31 45.55 -1.63
CA VAL A 69 -3.76 45.36 -1.47
C VAL A 69 -3.94 44.40 -0.31
N PRO A 70 -4.69 44.79 0.73
CA PRO A 70 -4.78 44.01 1.95
C PRO A 70 -5.46 42.67 1.63
N GLY A 71 -4.84 41.56 2.02
CA GLY A 71 -5.33 40.20 1.77
C GLY A 71 -6.67 39.94 2.48
N ALA A 72 -7.33 38.83 2.11
CA ALA A 72 -8.69 38.43 2.54
C ALA A 72 -8.92 38.21 4.07
N GLY A 73 -8.00 38.63 4.94
CA GLY A 73 -8.15 38.68 6.39
C GLY A 73 -7.97 40.07 7.00
N ALA A 74 -7.79 41.09 6.17
CA ALA A 74 -7.80 42.47 6.65
C ALA A 74 -9.23 42.88 7.00
N PRO A 75 -9.44 43.52 8.17
CA PRO A 75 -10.74 44.02 8.55
C PRO A 75 -11.28 44.94 7.45
N GLU A 76 -12.57 44.85 7.17
CA GLU A 76 -13.32 45.75 6.27
C GLU A 76 -13.03 47.20 6.68
N GLY A 77 -12.07 47.85 6.02
CA GLY A 77 -11.58 49.17 6.43
C GLY A 77 -10.07 49.39 6.33
N ASP A 78 -9.27 48.43 5.83
CA ASP A 78 -7.84 48.69 5.67
C ASP A 78 -7.59 49.72 4.57
N ALA A 79 -7.13 50.90 5.03
CA ALA A 79 -6.82 52.09 4.26
C ALA A 79 -5.78 51.89 3.13
N SER A 80 -5.28 50.68 2.91
CA SER A 80 -4.20 50.35 1.98
C SER A 80 -4.62 50.49 0.51
N ALA A 81 -5.84 50.10 0.14
CA ALA A 81 -6.35 50.34 -1.22
C ALA A 81 -6.53 51.85 -1.49
N ALA A 82 -7.06 52.58 -0.50
CA ALA A 82 -7.21 54.03 -0.55
C ALA A 82 -5.86 54.76 -0.59
N LEU A 83 -4.84 54.25 0.13
CA LEU A 83 -3.47 54.76 0.11
C LEU A 83 -2.77 54.49 -1.23
N TYR A 84 -2.96 53.32 -1.84
CA TYR A 84 -2.40 53.00 -3.17
C TYR A 84 -3.03 53.88 -4.28
N LEU A 85 -4.33 54.15 -4.16
CA LEU A 85 -5.07 55.13 -4.97
C LEU A 85 -4.59 56.57 -4.73
N LEU A 86 -4.26 56.94 -3.48
CA LEU A 86 -3.74 58.28 -3.14
C LEU A 86 -2.28 58.50 -3.56
N LEU A 87 -1.46 57.46 -3.60
CA LEU A 87 0.00 57.55 -3.79
C LEU A 87 0.46 57.49 -5.26
N GLY A 88 -0.46 57.52 -6.23
CA GLY A 88 -0.12 57.73 -7.65
C GLY A 88 0.03 56.46 -8.49
N GLY A 89 -0.76 55.41 -8.21
CA GLY A 89 -0.87 54.27 -9.13
C GLY A 89 -1.42 54.69 -10.50
N THR A 90 -0.74 54.28 -11.58
CA THR A 90 -1.04 54.69 -12.97
C THR A 90 -2.40 54.21 -13.53
N ASP A 91 -3.06 53.24 -12.89
CA ASP A 91 -4.42 52.81 -13.24
C ASP A 91 -5.08 52.02 -12.08
N PRO A 92 -6.04 52.61 -11.35
CA PRO A 92 -6.71 51.94 -10.24
C PRO A 92 -7.73 50.89 -10.68
N ALA A 93 -8.31 50.99 -11.88
CA ALA A 93 -9.27 50.01 -12.37
C ALA A 93 -8.56 48.68 -12.63
N ALA A 94 -7.40 48.72 -13.27
CA ALA A 94 -6.56 47.54 -13.49
C ALA A 94 -6.08 46.90 -12.18
N ALA A 95 -5.88 47.67 -11.11
CA ALA A 95 -5.49 47.14 -9.80
C ALA A 95 -6.64 46.37 -9.12
N LEU A 96 -7.86 46.93 -9.16
CA LEU A 96 -9.07 46.29 -8.63
C LEU A 96 -9.45 45.02 -9.41
N GLU A 97 -9.31 45.02 -10.74
CA GLU A 97 -9.52 43.82 -11.57
C GLU A 97 -8.54 42.70 -11.20
N ARG A 98 -7.24 43.03 -11.07
CA ARG A 98 -6.22 42.06 -10.64
C ARG A 98 -6.51 41.50 -9.25
N GLU A 99 -6.99 42.32 -8.32
CA GLU A 99 -7.40 41.87 -6.98
C GLU A 99 -8.58 40.90 -7.05
N ALA A 100 -9.63 41.25 -7.80
CA ALA A 100 -10.80 40.40 -7.97
C ALA A 100 -10.43 39.03 -8.58
N ASP A 101 -9.50 39.02 -9.55
CA ASP A 101 -8.98 37.80 -10.12
C ASP A 101 -8.15 36.98 -9.12
N LEU A 102 -7.24 37.62 -8.36
CA LEU A 102 -6.47 36.93 -7.32
C LEU A 102 -7.35 36.35 -6.21
N ARG A 103 -8.44 37.05 -5.83
CA ARG A 103 -9.43 36.55 -4.86
C ARG A 103 -10.16 35.32 -5.40
N ARG A 104 -10.68 35.39 -6.62
CA ARG A 104 -11.36 34.27 -7.28
C ARG A 104 -10.45 33.05 -7.43
N ILE A 105 -9.19 33.26 -7.82
CA ILE A 105 -8.20 32.19 -7.90
C ILE A 105 -7.92 31.62 -6.50
N GLY A 106 -7.77 32.48 -5.48
CA GLY A 106 -7.55 32.07 -4.09
C GLY A 106 -8.68 31.20 -3.54
N GLU A 107 -9.93 31.59 -3.74
CA GLU A 107 -11.12 30.81 -3.37
C GLU A 107 -11.13 29.45 -4.07
N GLY A 108 -10.85 29.41 -5.37
CA GLY A 108 -10.75 28.17 -6.14
C GLY A 108 -9.64 27.24 -5.64
N VAL A 109 -8.50 27.79 -5.22
CA VAL A 109 -7.39 27.02 -4.63
C VAL A 109 -7.76 26.50 -3.24
N ALA A 110 -8.41 27.30 -2.39
CA ALA A 110 -8.84 26.90 -1.06
C ALA A 110 -9.83 25.72 -1.10
N ALA A 111 -10.88 25.82 -1.91
CA ALA A 111 -11.87 24.74 -2.07
C ALA A 111 -11.22 23.43 -2.57
N ARG A 112 -10.19 23.55 -3.42
CA ARG A 112 -9.48 22.40 -3.97
C ARG A 112 -8.53 21.75 -2.95
N ILE A 113 -7.92 22.56 -2.06
CA ILE A 113 -7.16 22.06 -0.91
C ILE A 113 -8.08 21.29 0.03
N GLU A 114 -9.22 21.86 0.43
CA GLU A 114 -10.18 21.20 1.32
C GLU A 114 -10.65 19.85 0.76
N HIS A 115 -10.99 19.82 -0.54
CA HIS A 115 -11.37 18.58 -1.22
C HIS A 115 -10.26 17.53 -1.18
N LEU A 116 -9.01 17.91 -1.47
CA LEU A 116 -7.89 16.98 -1.46
C LEU A 116 -7.49 16.52 -0.06
N GLU A 117 -7.66 17.36 0.97
CA GLU A 117 -7.45 16.94 2.37
C GLU A 117 -8.47 15.88 2.79
N GLU A 118 -9.73 16.01 2.36
CA GLU A 118 -10.73 14.97 2.58
C GLU A 118 -10.38 13.67 1.84
N LEU A 119 -9.93 13.77 0.58
CA LEU A 119 -9.45 12.60 -0.16
C LEU A 119 -8.21 11.97 0.49
N GLU A 120 -7.28 12.76 1.04
CA GLU A 120 -6.11 12.27 1.76
C GLU A 120 -6.54 11.47 2.99
N ARG A 121 -7.44 12.00 3.81
CA ARG A 121 -7.96 11.31 5.00
C ARG A 121 -8.58 9.97 4.64
N ARG A 122 -9.43 9.93 3.61
CA ARG A 122 -10.07 8.69 3.14
C ARG A 122 -9.04 7.70 2.59
N ALA A 123 -8.10 8.17 1.76
CA ALA A 123 -7.05 7.32 1.19
C ALA A 123 -6.14 6.74 2.27
N ALA A 124 -5.76 7.54 3.27
CA ALA A 124 -4.96 7.11 4.41
C ALA A 124 -5.68 6.03 5.23
N ALA A 125 -6.97 6.22 5.55
CA ALA A 125 -7.76 5.22 6.26
C ALA A 125 -7.85 3.89 5.49
N LEU A 126 -8.06 3.95 4.17
CA LEU A 126 -8.07 2.76 3.31
C LEU A 126 -6.70 2.07 3.27
N ALA A 127 -5.61 2.84 3.20
CA ALA A 127 -4.25 2.28 3.19
C ALA A 127 -3.92 1.57 4.51
N VAL A 128 -4.29 2.16 5.66
CA VAL A 128 -4.14 1.54 6.99
C VAL A 128 -4.91 0.22 7.06
N ARG A 129 -6.19 0.24 6.64
CA ARG A 129 -7.02 -0.98 6.65
C ARG A 129 -6.45 -2.06 5.74
N ALA A 130 -6.03 -1.71 4.53
CA ALA A 130 -5.43 -2.66 3.58
C ALA A 130 -4.13 -3.26 4.12
N ARG A 131 -3.34 -2.48 4.87
CA ARG A 131 -2.13 -2.98 5.54
C ARG A 131 -2.48 -3.98 6.63
N ALA A 132 -3.43 -3.66 7.51
CA ALA A 132 -3.88 -4.57 8.54
C ALA A 132 -4.45 -5.88 7.96
N GLU A 133 -5.22 -5.81 6.87
CA GLU A 133 -5.73 -6.99 6.15
C GLU A 133 -4.61 -7.82 5.52
N LEU A 134 -3.55 -7.18 5.02
CA LEU A 134 -2.36 -7.86 4.49
C LEU A 134 -1.60 -8.58 5.60
N ASP A 135 -1.31 -7.89 6.71
CA ASP A 135 -0.56 -8.45 7.84
C ASP A 135 -1.32 -9.64 8.44
N ALA A 136 -2.64 -9.52 8.64
CA ALA A 136 -3.48 -10.64 9.06
C ALA A 136 -3.45 -11.82 8.08
N GLY A 137 -3.47 -11.55 6.77
CA GLY A 137 -3.38 -12.58 5.74
C GLY A 137 -2.03 -13.30 5.73
N GLN A 138 -0.93 -12.58 5.98
CA GLN A 138 0.41 -13.17 6.08
C GLN A 138 0.52 -14.13 7.27
N VAL A 139 0.01 -13.72 8.44
CA VAL A 139 -0.06 -14.60 9.62
C VAL A 139 -0.86 -15.87 9.30
N GLU A 140 -2.03 -15.71 8.66
CA GLU A 140 -2.89 -16.84 8.30
C GLU A 140 -2.26 -17.79 7.27
N ALA A 141 -1.47 -17.25 6.34
CA ALA A 141 -0.71 -18.04 5.37
C ALA A 141 0.44 -18.81 6.04
N GLU A 142 1.17 -18.19 6.96
CA GLU A 142 2.26 -18.85 7.69
C GLU A 142 1.75 -19.99 8.57
N LEU A 143 0.64 -19.79 9.30
CA LEU A 143 0.01 -20.86 10.08
C LEU A 143 -0.39 -22.06 9.21
N ARG A 144 -0.85 -21.83 7.97
CA ARG A 144 -1.15 -22.91 7.03
C ARG A 144 0.12 -23.58 6.50
N ARG A 145 1.19 -22.83 6.28
CA ARG A 145 2.51 -23.36 5.91
C ARG A 145 3.06 -24.30 6.97
N GLU A 146 2.92 -23.92 8.24
CA GLU A 146 3.33 -24.74 9.39
C GLU A 146 2.53 -26.04 9.43
N ARG A 147 1.20 -25.98 9.34
CA ARG A 147 0.34 -27.17 9.29
C ARG A 147 0.68 -28.09 8.11
N ARG A 148 0.93 -27.53 6.93
CA ARG A 148 1.38 -28.29 5.76
C ARG A 148 2.70 -29.00 6.03
N SER A 149 3.67 -28.29 6.61
CA SER A 149 4.98 -28.83 6.95
C SER A 149 4.91 -29.92 8.02
N GLU A 150 3.99 -29.78 8.98
CA GLU A 150 3.73 -30.80 9.99
C GLU A 150 3.08 -32.06 9.38
N ALA A 151 2.07 -31.89 8.53
CA ALA A 151 1.43 -33.01 7.83
C ALA A 151 2.42 -33.76 6.93
N TRP A 152 3.32 -33.04 6.24
CA TRP A 152 4.43 -33.66 5.49
C TRP A 152 5.36 -34.46 6.39
N ARG A 153 5.76 -33.93 7.55
CA ARG A 153 6.59 -34.66 8.52
C ARG A 153 5.91 -35.94 9.00
N ARG A 154 4.61 -35.88 9.34
CA ARG A 154 3.84 -37.07 9.73
C ARG A 154 3.79 -38.12 8.62
N LEU A 155 3.65 -37.70 7.36
CA LEU A 155 3.66 -38.61 6.21
C LEU A 155 5.01 -39.31 6.07
N GLU A 156 6.11 -38.58 6.24
CA GLU A 156 7.46 -39.14 6.12
C GLU A 156 7.74 -40.16 7.23
N THR A 157 7.37 -39.85 8.48
CA THR A 157 7.51 -40.78 9.60
C THR A 157 6.71 -42.07 9.40
N LEU A 158 5.55 -42.01 8.75
CA LEU A 158 4.75 -43.20 8.43
C LEU A 158 5.30 -44.01 7.23
N ARG A 159 6.13 -43.41 6.38
CA ARG A 159 6.80 -44.09 5.26
C ARG A 159 8.09 -44.79 5.66
N GLU A 160 8.81 -44.28 6.66
CA GLU A 160 10.05 -44.89 7.16
C GLU A 160 9.94 -46.34 7.70
N PRO A 161 8.87 -46.81 8.37
CA PRO A 161 8.81 -48.19 8.88
C PRO A 161 8.63 -49.27 7.79
N GLU A 162 8.31 -48.93 6.53
CA GLU A 162 8.30 -49.89 5.42
C GLU A 162 9.71 -50.13 4.82
N ALA A 163 10.70 -49.30 5.16
CA ALA A 163 12.11 -49.56 4.90
C ALA A 163 12.70 -50.43 6.03
N GLY A 164 12.22 -51.67 6.17
CA GLY A 164 12.75 -52.62 7.16
C GLY A 164 14.28 -52.87 7.00
N PRO A 165 14.94 -53.45 8.02
CA PRO A 165 16.40 -53.71 8.06
C PRO A 165 16.91 -54.78 7.07
N GLY A 166 16.27 -54.91 5.91
CA GLY A 166 16.49 -55.94 4.89
C GLY A 166 17.15 -55.47 3.60
N ARG A 167 17.88 -54.34 3.59
CA ARG A 167 18.93 -54.10 2.58
C ARG A 167 20.29 -54.41 3.20
N ALA A 168 20.52 -55.69 3.46
CA ALA A 168 21.87 -56.20 3.60
C ALA A 168 22.52 -56.18 2.20
N ALA A 169 23.70 -55.55 2.11
CA ALA A 169 24.74 -55.76 1.12
C ALA A 169 24.38 -55.58 -0.38
N GLY A 170 24.87 -54.48 -0.97
CA GLY A 170 25.09 -54.39 -2.41
C GLY A 170 24.32 -53.27 -3.11
N ASP A 171 24.70 -52.02 -2.85
CA ASP A 171 25.21 -51.12 -3.90
C ASP A 171 25.55 -49.76 -3.27
N GLY A 172 26.62 -49.14 -3.78
CA GLY A 172 27.33 -48.02 -3.16
C GLY A 172 26.49 -46.76 -2.91
N PRO A 173 27.07 -45.76 -2.22
CA PRO A 173 26.40 -44.51 -1.88
C PRO A 173 26.03 -43.76 -3.17
N SER A 174 24.76 -43.80 -3.55
CA SER A 174 24.20 -42.83 -4.49
C SER A 174 24.09 -41.49 -3.76
N PRO A 175 24.73 -40.41 -4.24
CA PRO A 175 24.69 -39.11 -3.57
C PRO A 175 23.24 -38.60 -3.53
N GLY A 176 22.90 -38.05 -2.38
CA GLY A 176 21.53 -37.72 -1.99
C GLY A 176 20.84 -36.76 -2.96
N VAL A 177 19.65 -37.18 -3.39
CA VAL A 177 18.63 -36.23 -3.84
C VAL A 177 18.00 -35.68 -2.56
N GLY A 178 18.50 -34.53 -2.11
CA GLY A 178 17.87 -33.75 -1.06
C GLY A 178 16.41 -33.43 -1.41
N PRO A 179 15.60 -33.03 -0.42
CA PRO A 179 14.24 -32.57 -0.68
C PRO A 179 14.25 -31.53 -1.81
N PRO A 180 13.26 -31.54 -2.72
CA PRO A 180 13.21 -30.58 -3.81
C PRO A 180 13.33 -29.18 -3.21
N GLU A 181 14.33 -28.43 -3.67
CA GLU A 181 14.54 -27.05 -3.27
C GLU A 181 13.21 -26.31 -3.38
N PRO A 182 12.80 -25.56 -2.34
CA PRO A 182 11.63 -24.71 -2.47
C PRO A 182 11.85 -23.81 -3.69
N PRO A 183 10.83 -23.60 -4.54
CA PRO A 183 10.97 -22.75 -5.71
C PRO A 183 11.49 -21.39 -5.27
N GLU A 184 12.54 -20.91 -5.95
CA GLU A 184 13.14 -19.62 -5.65
C GLU A 184 12.04 -18.55 -5.62
N PRO A 185 12.06 -17.67 -4.59
CA PRO A 185 11.13 -16.56 -4.56
C PRO A 185 11.33 -15.74 -5.85
N PRO A 186 10.24 -15.28 -6.49
CA PRO A 186 10.33 -14.48 -7.71
C PRO A 186 11.21 -13.25 -7.45
N GLU A 187 12.13 -12.98 -8.36
CA GLU A 187 13.01 -11.83 -8.28
C GLU A 187 12.18 -10.55 -8.07
N PRO A 188 12.60 -9.68 -7.14
CA PRO A 188 11.93 -8.40 -6.96
C PRO A 188 11.99 -7.63 -8.28
N PRO A 189 10.89 -6.97 -8.70
CA PRO A 189 10.91 -6.15 -9.90
C PRO A 189 12.00 -5.09 -9.78
N GLU A 190 12.79 -4.93 -10.85
CA GLU A 190 13.80 -3.88 -10.93
C GLU A 190 13.16 -2.52 -10.66
N PRO A 191 13.79 -1.66 -9.83
CA PRO A 191 13.30 -0.30 -9.63
C PRO A 191 13.35 0.49 -10.94
N PRO A 192 12.39 1.40 -11.17
CA PRO A 192 12.35 2.25 -12.37
C PRO A 192 13.48 3.28 -12.41
#